data_AF-A0AAE6NKI4-F1
#
_entry.id   AF-A0AAE6NKI4-F1
#
_cell.length_a   1.000
_cell.length_b   1.000
_cell.length_c   1.000
_cell.angle_alpha   90.00
_cell.angle_beta   90.00
_cell.angle_gamma   90.00
#
_symmetry.space_group_name_H-M   'P 1'
#
loop_
_entity.id
_entity.type
_entity.pdbx_description
1 polymer ?
#
loop_
_entity_poly.entity_id
_entity_poly.type
_entity_poly.pdbx_seq_one_letter_code
_entity_poly.pdbx_strand_id
1 'polypeptide(L)'
;MRGRQTVRDMVLSLAVIGILVGAIYIFIPHDESADAARSAVKRVDYRVELITARRTAPYAVAAPEGLPKTWRATSVSYKASDDGKGGAWHLGMLDPEQEYAAVEQSDGLPRKFIKDVTLGAAKAAGKQAVGSKKWDRYQGDKYRALVREESGVTTVVTGTAPYGRLADLAAALVAKKG
;
A
#
# COMPACT_ATOMS: atom_id res chain seq x y z
N MET A 1 -24.81 28.98 54.28
CA MET A 1 -25.30 28.31 53.05
C MET A 1 -24.29 28.53 51.92
N ARG A 2 -23.28 27.66 51.77
CA ARG A 2 -22.22 27.78 50.73
C ARG A 2 -21.99 26.51 49.87
N GLY A 3 -22.64 25.39 50.18
CA GLY A 3 -22.47 24.12 49.43
C GLY A 3 -23.38 23.92 48.21
N ARG A 4 -24.45 24.73 48.06
CA ARG A 4 -25.42 24.59 46.95
C ARG A 4 -24.96 25.28 45.66
N GLN A 5 -23.99 26.20 45.75
CA GLN A 5 -23.39 26.85 44.59
C GLN A 5 -22.38 25.93 43.91
N THR A 6 -21.45 25.32 44.67
CA THR A 6 -20.41 24.44 44.11
C THR A 6 -20.98 23.21 43.39
N VAL A 7 -22.00 22.55 43.97
CA VAL A 7 -22.66 21.40 43.32
C VAL A 7 -23.41 21.84 42.07
N ARG A 8 -24.10 22.99 42.11
CA ARG A 8 -24.82 23.53 40.95
C ARG A 8 -23.86 23.91 39.82
N ASP A 9 -22.72 24.48 40.15
CA ASP A 9 -21.69 24.87 39.19
C ASP A 9 -20.97 23.64 38.60
N MET A 10 -20.76 22.57 39.38
CA MET A 10 -20.25 21.29 38.85
C MET A 10 -21.24 20.59 37.91
N VAL A 11 -22.54 20.62 38.23
CA VAL A 11 -23.57 20.05 37.36
C VAL A 11 -23.72 20.88 36.08
N LEU A 12 -23.63 22.20 36.18
CA LEU A 12 -23.65 23.09 35.01
C LEU A 12 -22.40 22.91 34.13
N SER A 13 -21.21 22.80 34.72
CA SER A 13 -19.99 22.54 33.94
C SER A 13 -20.02 21.18 33.26
N LEU A 14 -20.53 20.14 33.94
CA LEU A 14 -20.70 18.82 33.33
C LEU A 14 -21.71 18.84 32.18
N ALA A 15 -22.82 19.58 32.32
CA ALA A 15 -23.81 19.74 31.26
C ALA A 15 -23.22 20.47 30.05
N VAL A 16 -22.45 21.54 30.27
CA VAL A 16 -21.78 22.29 29.19
C VAL A 16 -20.77 21.41 28.46
N ILE A 17 -19.96 20.65 29.19
CA ILE A 17 -19.00 19.70 28.59
C ILE A 17 -19.76 18.61 27.82
N GLY A 18 -20.84 18.07 28.37
CA GLY A 18 -21.67 17.05 27.72
C GLY A 18 -22.29 17.53 26.40
N ILE A 19 -22.77 18.77 26.35
CA ILE A 19 -23.29 19.39 25.12
C ILE A 19 -22.16 19.55 24.09
N LEU A 20 -20.97 19.96 24.55
CA LEU A 20 -19.82 20.18 23.67
C LEU A 20 -19.31 18.86 23.09
N VAL A 21 -19.23 17.81 23.91
CA VAL A 21 -18.91 16.44 23.48
C VAL A 21 -19.99 15.89 22.56
N GLY A 22 -21.27 16.11 22.85
CA GLY A 22 -22.38 15.70 22.00
C GLY A 22 -22.39 16.41 20.64
N ALA A 23 -22.06 17.70 20.60
CA ALA A 23 -21.89 18.45 19.36
C ALA A 23 -20.71 17.90 18.56
N ILE A 24 -19.54 17.70 19.18
CA ILE A 24 -18.39 17.07 18.54
C ILE A 24 -18.75 15.68 18.00
N TYR A 25 -19.51 14.89 18.77
CA TYR A 25 -19.97 13.56 18.37
C TYR A 25 -20.91 13.59 17.15
N ILE A 26 -21.82 14.56 17.08
CA ILE A 26 -22.73 14.74 15.93
C ILE A 26 -21.99 15.24 14.68
N PHE A 27 -20.99 16.12 14.86
CA PHE A 27 -20.23 16.70 13.74
C PHE A 27 -19.09 15.81 13.25
N ILE A 28 -18.58 14.89 14.07
CA ILE A 28 -17.64 13.85 13.65
C ILE A 28 -18.47 12.66 13.17
N PRO A 29 -18.47 12.34 11.86
CA PRO A 29 -19.21 11.18 11.35
C PRO A 29 -18.76 9.91 12.07
N HIS A 30 -19.62 9.40 12.94
CA HIS A 30 -19.46 8.14 13.64
C HIS A 30 -20.07 7.04 12.80
N ASP A 31 -19.36 6.68 11.74
CA ASP A 31 -19.62 5.43 11.05
C ASP A 31 -19.05 4.31 11.93
N GLU A 32 -19.81 3.89 12.93
CA GLU A 32 -19.59 2.60 13.57
C GLU A 32 -19.77 1.52 12.51
N SER A 33 -18.67 0.89 12.10
CA SER A 33 -18.63 -0.52 11.74
C SER A 33 -17.21 -0.88 11.31
N ALA A 34 -16.75 -2.07 11.71
CA ALA A 34 -15.58 -2.71 11.10
C ALA A 34 -15.69 -2.77 9.55
N ASP A 35 -16.88 -2.57 8.98
CA ASP A 35 -17.16 -2.48 7.55
C ASP A 35 -16.90 -1.09 6.95
N ALA A 36 -17.05 0.00 7.71
CA ALA A 36 -16.58 1.32 7.32
C ALA A 36 -15.05 1.37 7.28
N ALA A 37 -14.35 0.75 8.24
CA ALA A 37 -12.88 0.63 8.20
C ALA A 37 -12.37 -0.23 7.02
N ARG A 38 -13.07 -1.31 6.66
CA ARG A 38 -12.78 -2.12 5.46
C ARG A 38 -13.06 -1.37 4.16
N SER A 39 -14.13 -0.58 4.12
CA SER A 39 -14.52 0.24 2.96
C SER A 39 -13.78 1.58 2.86
N ALA A 40 -13.18 2.07 3.95
CA ALA A 40 -12.53 3.38 4.03
C ALA A 40 -11.26 3.48 3.21
N VAL A 41 -10.63 2.34 2.86
CA VAL A 41 -9.52 2.39 1.91
C VAL A 41 -10.08 2.66 0.52
N LYS A 42 -10.08 3.94 0.14
CA LYS A 42 -10.59 4.43 -1.14
C LYS A 42 -9.92 3.67 -2.27
N ARG A 43 -10.71 2.97 -3.08
CA ARG A 43 -10.20 2.34 -4.30
C ARG A 43 -9.72 3.46 -5.23
N VAL A 44 -8.47 3.40 -5.63
CA VAL A 44 -7.91 4.31 -6.64
C VAL A 44 -8.02 3.65 -8.02
N ASP A 45 -8.40 4.43 -9.03
CA ASP A 45 -8.20 4.03 -10.42
C ASP A 45 -6.77 4.44 -10.79
N TYR A 46 -5.95 3.48 -11.22
CA TYR A 46 -4.52 3.69 -11.52
C TYR A 46 -4.25 3.75 -13.03
N ARG A 47 -5.28 3.73 -13.88
CA ARG A 47 -5.11 3.65 -15.34
C ARG A 47 -4.37 4.84 -15.92
N VAL A 48 -4.68 6.05 -15.45
CA VAL A 48 -4.08 7.30 -15.98
C VAL A 48 -2.60 7.35 -15.62
N GLU A 49 -2.27 7.05 -14.38
CA GLU A 49 -0.91 6.99 -13.85
C GLU A 49 -0.11 5.87 -14.54
N LEU A 50 -0.72 4.70 -14.78
CA LEU A 50 -0.08 3.61 -15.50
C LEU A 50 0.23 3.98 -16.95
N ILE A 51 -0.70 4.62 -17.66
CA ILE A 51 -0.45 5.09 -19.04
C ILE A 51 0.68 6.11 -19.05
N THR A 52 0.68 7.02 -18.08
CA THR A 52 1.70 8.07 -17.95
C THR A 52 3.06 7.44 -17.66
N ALA A 53 3.14 6.55 -16.66
CA ALA A 53 4.36 5.82 -16.30
C ALA A 53 4.91 5.01 -17.47
N ARG A 54 4.06 4.31 -18.24
CA ARG A 54 4.50 3.52 -19.40
C ARG A 54 5.14 4.36 -20.51
N ARG A 55 4.77 5.63 -20.63
CA ARG A 55 5.35 6.57 -21.61
C ARG A 55 6.64 7.22 -21.12
N THR A 56 6.77 7.44 -19.81
CA THR A 56 7.88 8.20 -19.22
C THR A 56 8.99 7.30 -18.69
N ALA A 57 8.68 6.09 -18.24
CA ALA A 57 9.66 5.18 -17.67
C ALA A 57 10.63 4.66 -18.74
N PRO A 58 11.94 4.58 -18.42
CA PRO A 58 12.91 3.98 -19.32
C PRO A 58 12.75 2.45 -19.44
N TYR A 59 11.91 1.85 -18.60
CA TYR A 59 11.62 0.42 -18.53
C TYR A 59 10.14 0.09 -18.78
N ALA A 60 9.84 -1.19 -19.04
CA ALA A 60 8.47 -1.67 -19.16
C ALA A 60 7.79 -1.71 -17.79
N VAL A 61 6.72 -0.92 -17.63
CA VAL A 61 5.97 -0.82 -16.37
C VAL A 61 4.99 -1.98 -16.25
N ALA A 62 5.10 -2.72 -15.14
CA ALA A 62 4.29 -3.86 -14.77
C ALA A 62 3.07 -3.43 -13.95
N ALA A 63 1.90 -3.89 -14.40
CA ALA A 63 0.66 -3.78 -13.67
C ALA A 63 -0.09 -5.12 -13.78
N PRO A 64 -0.92 -5.47 -12.80
CA PRO A 64 -1.70 -6.69 -12.85
C PRO A 64 -2.77 -6.62 -13.93
N GLU A 65 -2.94 -7.70 -14.69
CA GLU A 65 -4.05 -7.94 -15.61
C GLU A 65 -4.76 -9.25 -15.21
N GLY A 66 -6.09 -9.25 -15.21
CA GLY A 66 -6.87 -10.45 -14.87
C GLY A 66 -6.99 -10.76 -13.38
N LEU A 67 -6.54 -9.89 -12.47
CA LEU A 67 -6.79 -10.07 -11.04
C LEU A 67 -8.30 -10.00 -10.72
N PRO A 68 -8.79 -10.81 -9.76
CA PRO A 68 -10.16 -10.72 -9.27
C PRO A 68 -10.50 -9.32 -8.74
N LYS A 69 -11.76 -8.88 -8.90
CA LYS A 69 -12.25 -7.57 -8.44
C LYS A 69 -12.17 -7.35 -6.92
N THR A 70 -11.92 -8.42 -6.16
CA THR A 70 -11.69 -8.39 -4.71
C THR A 70 -10.35 -7.75 -4.36
N TRP A 71 -9.37 -7.78 -5.27
CA TRP A 71 -8.17 -6.96 -5.15
C TRP A 71 -8.50 -5.49 -5.34
N ARG A 72 -7.99 -4.65 -4.45
CA ARG A 72 -8.28 -3.20 -4.43
C ARG A 72 -7.00 -2.42 -4.47
N ALA A 73 -6.79 -1.64 -5.54
CA ALA A 73 -5.73 -0.65 -5.56
C ALA A 73 -6.02 0.45 -4.54
N THR A 74 -5.01 0.79 -3.73
CA THR A 74 -5.10 1.75 -2.63
C THR A 74 -4.18 2.95 -2.84
N SER A 75 -3.12 2.77 -3.61
CA SER A 75 -2.14 3.80 -3.90
C SER A 75 -1.50 3.54 -5.25
N VAL A 76 -1.23 4.61 -5.99
CA VAL A 76 -0.48 4.55 -7.24
C VAL A 76 0.40 5.79 -7.32
N SER A 77 1.64 5.62 -7.77
CA SER A 77 2.48 6.75 -8.14
C SER A 77 3.57 6.34 -9.10
N TYR A 78 4.02 7.30 -9.91
CA TYR A 78 5.27 7.21 -10.64
C TYR A 78 6.11 8.43 -10.30
N LYS A 79 7.37 8.21 -9.92
CA LYS A 79 8.34 9.26 -9.66
C LYS A 79 9.43 9.17 -10.70
N ALA A 80 9.56 10.17 -11.57
CA ALA A 80 10.72 10.28 -12.44
C ALA A 80 11.96 10.67 -11.62
N SER A 81 13.15 10.30 -12.12
CA SER A 81 14.41 10.81 -11.58
C SER A 81 14.91 11.97 -12.42
N ASP A 82 15.49 12.98 -11.78
CA ASP A 82 16.02 14.19 -12.43
C ASP A 82 17.21 13.88 -13.35
N ASP A 83 18.01 12.86 -13.02
CA ASP A 83 19.16 12.40 -13.81
C ASP A 83 18.80 11.33 -14.86
N GLY A 84 17.50 11.02 -15.02
CA GLY A 84 17.00 10.01 -15.94
C GLY A 84 17.23 8.56 -15.49
N LYS A 85 17.73 8.31 -14.27
CA LYS A 85 17.92 6.97 -13.70
C LYS A 85 17.31 6.83 -12.32
N GLY A 86 16.58 5.75 -12.06
CA GLY A 86 15.91 5.55 -10.77
C GLY A 86 14.47 6.06 -10.77
N GLY A 87 13.84 6.13 -11.94
CA GLY A 87 12.40 6.30 -12.02
C GLY A 87 11.72 5.17 -11.25
N ALA A 88 10.76 5.48 -10.39
CA ALA A 88 10.14 4.53 -9.49
C ALA A 88 8.63 4.44 -9.73
N TRP A 89 8.17 3.23 -10.06
CA TRP A 89 6.76 2.88 -10.17
C TRP A 89 6.29 2.21 -8.88
N HIS A 90 5.13 2.64 -8.38
CA HIS A 90 4.48 2.10 -7.19
C HIS A 90 3.01 1.84 -7.48
N LEU A 91 2.54 0.63 -7.16
CA LEU A 91 1.13 0.27 -7.12
C LEU A 91 0.85 -0.56 -5.87
N GLY A 92 0.23 0.06 -4.87
CA GLY A 92 -0.20 -0.59 -3.64
C GLY A 92 -1.63 -1.11 -3.75
N MET A 93 -1.86 -2.31 -3.24
CA MET A 93 -3.14 -2.99 -3.26
C MET A 93 -3.42 -3.74 -1.96
N LEU A 94 -4.70 -4.00 -1.71
CA LEU A 94 -5.18 -4.94 -0.70
C LEU A 94 -5.68 -6.19 -1.39
N ASP A 95 -5.30 -7.34 -0.85
CA ASP A 95 -5.82 -8.63 -1.26
C ASP A 95 -7.24 -8.86 -0.68
N PRO A 96 -7.90 -9.99 -1.03
CA PRO A 96 -9.22 -10.33 -0.53
C PRO A 96 -9.32 -10.43 0.99
N GLU A 97 -8.24 -10.76 1.68
CA GLU A 97 -8.14 -10.85 3.14
C GLU A 97 -7.74 -9.53 3.81
N GLN A 98 -7.64 -8.43 3.04
CA GLN A 98 -7.19 -7.10 3.50
C GLN A 98 -5.70 -7.07 3.89
N GLU A 99 -4.89 -8.00 3.40
CA GLU A 99 -3.45 -7.92 3.52
C GLU A 99 -2.88 -7.01 2.43
N TYR A 100 -1.87 -6.22 2.81
CA TYR A 100 -1.23 -5.29 1.89
C TYR A 100 -0.23 -6.00 0.98
N ALA A 101 -0.26 -5.65 -0.30
CA ALA A 101 0.74 -6.03 -1.29
C ALA A 101 0.95 -4.90 -2.30
N ALA A 102 2.20 -4.62 -2.64
CA ALA A 102 2.60 -3.58 -3.54
C ALA A 102 3.51 -4.13 -4.65
N VAL A 103 3.40 -3.51 -5.83
CA VAL A 103 4.30 -3.69 -6.96
C VAL A 103 5.18 -2.46 -7.02
N GLU A 104 6.48 -2.67 -6.89
CA GLU A 104 7.50 -1.63 -6.92
C GLU A 104 8.45 -1.92 -8.09
N GLN A 105 8.73 -0.94 -8.92
CA GLN A 105 9.74 -1.07 -9.97
C GLN A 105 10.66 0.14 -10.02
N SER A 106 11.94 -0.11 -10.33
CA SER A 106 12.88 0.96 -10.64
C SER A 106 14.05 0.47 -11.49
N ASP A 107 14.59 1.36 -12.32
CA ASP A 107 15.87 1.24 -13.04
C ASP A 107 17.07 1.77 -12.23
N GLY A 108 16.85 2.16 -10.98
CA GLY A 108 17.91 2.58 -10.07
C GLY A 108 18.79 1.42 -9.60
N LEU A 109 19.71 1.71 -8.67
CA LEU A 109 20.61 0.70 -8.09
C LEU A 109 19.81 -0.40 -7.36
N PRO A 110 19.83 -1.67 -7.83
CA PRO A 110 18.95 -2.72 -7.31
C PRO A 110 19.06 -2.92 -5.80
N ARG A 111 20.29 -3.01 -5.27
CA ARG A 111 20.52 -3.22 -3.83
C ARG A 111 19.92 -2.13 -2.96
N LYS A 112 20.04 -0.87 -3.37
CA LYS A 112 19.49 0.28 -2.63
C LYS A 112 17.96 0.24 -2.72
N PHE A 113 17.43 0.12 -3.93
CA PHE A 113 15.99 0.07 -4.17
C PHE A 113 15.31 -1.06 -3.38
N ILE A 114 15.83 -2.29 -3.46
CA ILE A 114 15.29 -3.44 -2.72
C ILE A 114 15.30 -3.16 -1.22
N LYS A 115 16.41 -2.65 -0.66
CA LYS A 115 16.48 -2.33 0.77
C LYS A 115 15.41 -1.30 1.16
N ASP A 116 15.23 -0.26 0.36
CA ASP A 116 14.31 0.83 0.66
C ASP A 116 12.84 0.35 0.61
N VAL A 117 12.42 -0.34 -0.46
CA VAL A 117 11.02 -0.76 -0.63
C VAL A 117 10.63 -1.99 0.21
N THR A 118 11.60 -2.77 0.66
CA THR A 118 11.36 -3.91 1.56
C THR A 118 11.57 -3.55 3.03
N LEU A 119 11.84 -2.27 3.34
CA LEU A 119 12.10 -1.77 4.69
C LEU A 119 13.24 -2.53 5.38
N GLY A 120 14.29 -2.87 4.63
CA GLY A 120 15.47 -3.56 5.14
C GLY A 120 15.34 -5.08 5.27
N ALA A 121 14.36 -5.71 4.61
CA ALA A 121 14.24 -7.16 4.62
C ALA A 121 15.52 -7.86 4.13
N ALA A 122 15.84 -9.00 4.75
CA ALA A 122 17.00 -9.80 4.38
C ALA A 122 16.61 -10.84 3.32
N LYS A 123 17.57 -11.21 2.45
CA LYS A 123 17.37 -12.29 1.48
C LYS A 123 17.15 -13.60 2.23
N ALA A 124 16.03 -14.25 1.95
CA ALA A 124 15.64 -15.52 2.55
C ALA A 124 16.10 -16.69 1.66
N ALA A 125 16.21 -17.87 2.26
CA ALA A 125 16.58 -19.08 1.53
C ALA A 125 15.47 -19.51 0.54
N GLY A 126 15.90 -20.07 -0.59
CA GLY A 126 15.03 -20.56 -1.65
C GLY A 126 14.50 -19.46 -2.58
N LYS A 127 13.74 -19.88 -3.58
CA LYS A 127 13.10 -19.02 -4.57
C LYS A 127 11.62 -19.32 -4.64
N GLN A 128 10.81 -18.30 -4.91
CA GLN A 128 9.40 -18.45 -5.21
C GLN A 128 9.23 -18.64 -6.72
N ALA A 129 8.64 -19.75 -7.13
CA ALA A 129 8.20 -19.92 -8.51
C ALA A 129 6.90 -19.14 -8.73
N VAL A 130 6.84 -18.40 -9.83
CA VAL A 130 5.68 -17.62 -10.27
C VAL A 130 5.56 -17.81 -11.78
N GLY A 131 4.69 -18.72 -12.20
CA GLY A 131 4.66 -19.20 -13.59
C GLY A 131 6.02 -19.78 -13.99
N SER A 132 6.56 -19.33 -15.13
CA SER A 132 7.89 -19.72 -15.62
C SER A 132 9.06 -18.94 -14.97
N LYS A 133 8.76 -17.94 -14.13
CA LYS A 133 9.76 -17.05 -13.56
C LYS A 133 10.09 -17.44 -12.11
N LYS A 134 11.36 -17.26 -11.72
CA LYS A 134 11.83 -17.47 -10.35
C LYS A 134 12.11 -16.13 -9.70
N TRP A 135 11.58 -15.94 -8.50
CA TRP A 135 11.74 -14.74 -7.70
C TRP A 135 12.55 -15.05 -6.45
N ASP A 136 13.48 -14.17 -6.11
CA ASP A 136 14.24 -14.27 -4.87
C ASP A 136 13.34 -13.83 -3.71
N ARG A 137 13.36 -14.58 -2.61
CA ARG A 137 12.55 -14.30 -1.43
C ARG A 137 13.31 -13.37 -0.50
N TYR A 138 12.60 -12.42 0.09
CA TYR A 138 13.08 -11.52 1.12
C TYR A 138 12.12 -11.57 2.30
N GLN A 139 12.65 -11.57 3.52
CA GLN A 139 11.92 -11.67 4.77
C GLN A 139 12.42 -10.59 5.72
N GLY A 140 11.51 -9.71 6.15
CA GLY A 140 11.68 -8.85 7.31
C GLY A 140 10.80 -9.32 8.46
N ASP A 141 10.69 -8.50 9.52
CA ASP A 141 9.91 -8.87 10.71
C ASP A 141 8.41 -8.92 10.41
N LYS A 142 7.89 -7.89 9.71
CA LYS A 142 6.47 -7.77 9.34
C LYS A 142 6.22 -8.00 7.84
N TYR A 143 7.14 -7.55 7.00
CA TYR A 143 6.96 -7.55 5.55
C TYR A 143 7.74 -8.67 4.89
N ARG A 144 7.20 -9.17 3.79
CA ARG A 144 7.82 -10.14 2.90
C ARG A 144 7.93 -9.54 1.52
N ALA A 145 8.91 -9.99 0.75
CA ALA A 145 9.01 -9.57 -0.63
C ALA A 145 9.49 -10.68 -1.56
N LEU A 146 9.04 -10.59 -2.80
CA LEU A 146 9.51 -11.33 -3.95
C LEU A 146 10.24 -10.34 -4.85
N VAL A 147 11.51 -10.62 -5.15
CA VAL A 147 12.35 -9.74 -5.95
C VAL A 147 12.73 -10.44 -7.26
N ARG A 148 12.59 -9.73 -8.37
CA ARG A 148 13.07 -10.13 -9.69
C ARG A 148 13.85 -8.99 -10.33
N GLU A 149 15.13 -9.22 -10.50
CA GLU A 149 16.02 -8.34 -11.24
C GLU A 149 16.03 -8.78 -12.71
N GLU A 150 15.64 -7.89 -13.61
CA GLU A 150 15.70 -8.06 -15.06
C GLU A 150 16.61 -6.96 -15.66
N SER A 151 16.99 -7.10 -16.93
CA SER A 151 17.87 -6.13 -17.59
C SER A 151 17.24 -4.72 -17.58
N GLY A 152 17.82 -3.81 -16.81
CA GLY A 152 17.40 -2.41 -16.72
C GLY A 152 16.20 -2.13 -15.80
N VAL A 153 15.69 -3.13 -15.07
CA VAL A 153 14.61 -2.91 -14.10
C VAL A 153 14.64 -3.94 -12.97
N THR A 154 14.50 -3.47 -11.74
CA THR A 154 14.23 -4.30 -10.57
C THR A 154 12.75 -4.25 -10.26
N THR A 155 12.08 -5.40 -10.24
CA THR A 155 10.69 -5.51 -9.81
C THR A 155 10.63 -6.18 -8.45
N VAL A 156 9.94 -5.55 -7.50
CA VAL A 156 9.71 -6.08 -6.15
C VAL A 156 8.21 -6.16 -5.91
N VAL A 157 7.72 -7.32 -5.50
CA VAL A 157 6.37 -7.48 -4.97
C VAL A 157 6.49 -7.67 -3.46
N THR A 158 6.04 -6.68 -2.69
CA THR A 158 6.31 -6.58 -1.24
C THR A 158 5.03 -6.29 -0.47
N GLY A 159 4.93 -6.74 0.77
CA GLY A 159 3.74 -6.51 1.57
C GLY A 159 3.68 -7.30 2.87
N THR A 160 2.56 -7.15 3.58
CA THR A 160 2.24 -7.98 4.76
C THR A 160 1.68 -9.35 4.34
N ALA A 161 1.12 -9.43 3.13
CA ALA A 161 0.56 -10.64 2.57
C ALA A 161 1.59 -11.80 2.55
N PRO A 162 1.13 -13.06 2.70
CA PRO A 162 2.01 -14.22 2.64
C PRO A 162 2.62 -14.40 1.24
N TYR A 163 3.73 -15.14 1.14
CA TYR A 163 4.44 -15.35 -0.14
C TYR A 163 3.54 -15.88 -1.27
N GLY A 164 2.56 -16.74 -0.96
CA GLY A 164 1.59 -17.22 -1.95
C GLY A 164 0.74 -16.09 -2.54
N ARG A 165 0.26 -15.18 -1.70
CA ARG A 165 -0.49 -13.99 -2.13
C ARG A 165 0.36 -13.01 -2.93
N LEU A 166 1.60 -12.79 -2.52
CA LEU A 166 2.56 -12.01 -3.30
C LEU A 166 2.86 -12.69 -4.65
N ALA A 167 2.88 -14.03 -4.70
CA ALA A 167 3.05 -14.80 -5.93
C ALA A 167 1.84 -14.69 -6.85
N ASP A 168 0.60 -14.70 -6.33
CA ASP A 168 -0.62 -14.47 -7.11
C ASP A 168 -0.58 -13.10 -7.80
N LEU A 169 -0.22 -12.06 -7.05
CA LEU A 169 -0.03 -10.72 -7.59
C LEU A 169 1.07 -10.71 -8.65
N ALA A 170 2.23 -11.29 -8.36
CA ALA A 170 3.36 -11.36 -9.28
C ALA A 170 3.01 -12.13 -10.58
N ALA A 171 2.14 -13.14 -10.51
CA ALA A 171 1.70 -13.94 -11.65
C ALA A 171 0.79 -13.14 -12.59
N ALA A 172 0.02 -12.20 -12.06
CA ALA A 172 -0.86 -11.33 -12.84
C ALA A 172 -0.11 -10.17 -13.54
N LEU A 173 1.17 -9.94 -13.23
CA LEU A 173 1.91 -8.81 -13.75
C LEU A 173 2.19 -8.92 -15.25
N VAL A 174 1.71 -7.93 -16.00
CA VAL A 174 2.04 -7.74 -17.41
C VAL A 174 2.86 -6.46 -17.57
N ALA A 175 4.13 -6.62 -17.92
CA ALA A 175 5.04 -5.52 -18.22
C ALA A 175 4.83 -5.05 -19.66
N LYS A 176 4.51 -3.77 -19.85
CA LYS A 176 4.34 -3.16 -21.18
C LYS A 176 5.12 -1.85 -21.24
N LYS A 177 5.64 -1.54 -22.42
CA LYS A 177 6.20 -0.22 -22.75
C LYS A 177 5.19 0.55 -23.59
N GLY A 178 5.04 1.85 -23.33
CA GLY A 178 4.10 2.74 -24.00
C GLY A 178 4.74 3.55 -25.11
#